data_AF-A0A3E2BPT5-F1
#
_entry.id   AF-A0A3E2BPT5-F1
#
_cell.length_a   1.000
_cell.length_b   1.000
_cell.length_c   1.000
_cell.angle_alpha   90.00
_cell.angle_beta   90.00
_cell.angle_gamma   90.00
#
_symmetry.space_group_name_H-M   'P 1'
#
loop_
_entity.id
_entity.type
_entity.pdbx_description
1 polymer ?
#
loop_
_entity_poly.entity_id
_entity_poly.type
_entity_poly.pdbx_seq_one_letter_code
_entity_poly.pdbx_strand_id
1 'polypeptide(L)' 'MKRTTHRSVKGTKLYAVRDEKGRFVDIQTYKRAHAADLRKKSKAETSAKAKKAKKAK' A
#
# COMPACT_ATOMS: atom_id res chain seq x y z
N MET A 1 22.22 14.63 5.76
CA MET A 1 21.00 14.12 6.43
C MET A 1 20.27 13.15 5.49
N LYS A 2 20.44 11.83 5.68
CA LYS A 2 19.90 10.79 4.79
C LYS A 2 18.36 10.76 4.88
N ARG A 3 17.67 11.40 3.92
CA ARG A 3 16.22 11.22 3.76
C ARG A 3 15.97 9.82 3.19
N THR A 4 15.61 8.87 4.04
CA THR A 4 15.16 7.53 3.62
C THR A 4 13.84 7.58 2.85
N THR A 5 13.06 8.64 3.07
CA THR A 5 11.76 8.87 2.45
C THR A 5 11.89 9.80 1.24
N HIS A 6 11.43 9.36 0.08
CA HIS A 6 11.34 10.20 -1.11
C HIS A 6 10.15 11.16 -1.02
N ARG A 7 10.39 12.39 -1.47
CA ARG A 7 9.38 13.44 -1.54
C ARG A 7 9.42 14.08 -2.92
N SER A 8 8.27 14.53 -3.40
CA SER A 8 8.20 15.41 -4.56
C SER A 8 8.83 16.77 -4.24
N VAL A 9 9.08 17.57 -5.28
CA VAL A 9 9.54 18.96 -5.12
C VAL A 9 8.60 19.78 -4.22
N LYS A 10 7.30 19.47 -4.24
CA LYS A 10 6.26 20.09 -3.39
C LYS A 10 6.16 19.49 -1.98
N GLY A 11 7.07 18.60 -1.60
CA GLY A 11 7.15 18.01 -0.26
C GLY A 11 6.24 16.80 -0.01
N THR A 12 5.39 16.40 -0.96
CA THR A 12 4.53 15.21 -0.82
C THR A 12 5.34 13.93 -0.72
N LYS A 13 5.03 13.05 0.24
CA LYS A 13 5.67 11.73 0.38
C LYS A 13 5.37 10.86 -0.85
N LEU A 14 6.40 10.23 -1.38
CA LEU A 14 6.33 9.32 -2.52
C LEU A 14 6.63 7.90 -2.08
N TYR A 15 6.02 6.95 -2.76
CA TYR A 15 6.33 5.54 -2.65
C TYR A 15 7.18 5.16 -3.87
N ALA A 16 8.36 4.58 -3.63
CA ALA A 16 9.31 4.25 -4.68
C ALA A 16 9.57 2.75 -4.69
N VAL A 17 9.32 2.11 -5.82
CA VAL A 17 9.68 0.72 -6.07
C VAL A 17 11.06 0.72 -6.72
N ARG A 18 11.97 -0.10 -6.18
CA ARG A 18 13.34 -0.25 -6.68
C ARG A 18 13.57 -1.66 -7.17
N ASP A 19 14.32 -1.80 -8.26
CA ASP A 19 14.85 -3.10 -8.67
C ASP A 19 15.98 -3.56 -7.72
N GLU A 20 16.43 -4.80 -7.87
CA GLU A 20 17.53 -5.38 -7.08
C GLU A 20 18.85 -4.60 -7.23
N LYS A 21 19.00 -3.89 -8.35
CA LYS A 21 20.15 -3.04 -8.67
C LYS A 21 19.99 -1.62 -8.11
N GLY A 22 18.91 -1.34 -7.38
CA GLY A 22 18.63 -0.06 -6.72
C GLY A 22 18.10 1.03 -7.64
N ARG A 23 17.76 0.74 -8.90
CA ARG A 23 17.16 1.68 -9.86
C ARG A 23 15.68 1.83 -9.59
N PHE A 24 15.14 3.03 -9.82
CA PHE A 24 13.70 3.26 -9.73
C PHE A 24 13.00 2.62 -10.92
N VAL A 25 12.04 1.76 -10.64
CA VAL A 25 11.18 1.16 -11.66
C VAL A 25 9.79 1.80 -11.66
N ASP A 26 9.31 2.29 -10.51
CA ASP A 26 8.05 3.02 -10.40
C ASP A 26 8.08 4.00 -9.21
N ILE A 27 7.44 5.16 -9.38
CA ILE A 27 7.25 6.17 -8.35
C ILE A 27 5.78 6.60 -8.32
N GLN A 28 5.13 6.38 -7.19
CA GLN A 28 3.73 6.72 -6.98
C GLN A 28 3.53 7.70 -5.81
N THR A 29 2.35 8.32 -5.76
CA THR A 29 1.96 9.12 -4.60
C THR A 29 1.67 8.22 -3.40
N TYR A 30 2.28 8.52 -2.25
CA TYR A 30 2.12 7.71 -1.03
C TYR A 30 0.65 7.52 -0.63
N LYS A 31 -0.18 8.55 -0.80
CA LYS A 31 -1.61 8.51 -0.50
C LYS A 31 -2.33 7.36 -1.22
N ARG A 32 -1.99 7.11 -2.48
CA ARG A 32 -2.63 6.04 -3.27
C ARG A 32 -2.20 4.66 -2.79
N ALA A 33 -0.90 4.44 -2.60
CA ALA A 33 -0.38 3.16 -2.10
C ALA A 33 -0.94 2.81 -0.72
N HIS A 34 -0.96 3.78 0.20
CA HIS A 34 -1.52 3.60 1.54
C HIS A 34 -3.03 3.31 1.52
N ALA A 35 -3.79 4.04 0.68
CA ALA A 35 -5.22 3.78 0.52
C ALA A 35 -5.49 2.39 -0.08
N ALA A 36 -4.64 1.90 -0.99
CA ALA A 36 -4.76 0.56 -1.54
C ALA A 36 -4.49 -0.52 -0.47
N ASP A 37 -3.47 -0.32 0.36
CA ASP A 37 -3.11 -1.23 1.45
C ASP A 37 -4.24 -1.35 2.48
N LEU A 38 -4.81 -0.22 2.90
CA LEU A 38 -5.98 -0.20 3.80
C LEU A 38 -7.22 -0.89 3.23
N ARG A 39 -7.40 -0.91 1.89
CA ARG A 39 -8.52 -1.60 1.22
C ARG A 39 -8.29 -3.10 1.12
N LYS A 40 -7.03 -3.55 1.18
CA LYS A 40 -6.66 -4.95 1.00
C LYS A 40 -7.06 -5.73 2.26
N LYS A 41 -8.13 -6.53 2.15
CA LYS A 41 -8.56 -7.43 3.22
C LYS A 41 -7.86 -8.77 3.07
N SER A 42 -7.44 -9.36 4.18
CA SER A 42 -6.83 -10.68 4.16
C SER A 42 -7.85 -11.76 3.73
N LYS A 43 -7.36 -12.88 3.19
CA LYS A 43 -8.21 -14.06 2.89
C LYS A 43 -8.93 -14.58 4.14
N ALA A 44 -8.29 -14.45 5.30
CA ALA A 44 -8.87 -14.80 6.59
C ALA A 44 -10.05 -13.88 6.96
N GLU A 45 -9.91 -12.56 6.77
CA GLU A 45 -10.99 -11.61 7.07
C GLU A 45 -12.17 -11.71 6.11
N THR A 46 -11.90 -11.96 4.83
CA THR A 46 -12.95 -12.18 3.83
C THR A 46 -13.71 -13.49 4.08
N SER A 47 -13.00 -14.57 4.39
CA SER A 47 -13.63 -15.86 4.73
C SER A 47 -14.37 -15.82 6.08
N ALA A 48 -13.85 -15.11 7.09
CA ALA A 48 -14.54 -14.89 8.35
C ALA A 48 -15.82 -14.05 8.16
N LYS A 49 -15.78 -13.02 7.32
CA LYS A 49 -16.96 -12.21 6.97
C LYS A 49 -18.00 -13.05 6.22
N ALA A 50 -17.56 -13.89 5.27
CA ALA A 50 -18.45 -14.81 4.54
C ALA A 50 -19.10 -15.85 5.48
N LYS A 51 -18.34 -16.42 6.42
CA LYS A 51 -18.87 -17.36 7.44
C LYS A 51 -19.87 -16.67 8.37
N LYS A 52 -19.59 -15.44 8.83
CA LYS A 52 -20.53 -14.66 9.65
C LYS A 52 -21.82 -14.31 8.90
N ALA A 53 -21.72 -13.93 7.62
CA ALA A 53 -22.89 -13.66 6.78
C ALA A 53 -23.76 -14.91 6.55
N LYS A 54 -23.15 -16.10 6.42
CA LYS A 54 -23.87 -17.37 6.26
C LYS A 54 -24.55 -17.85 7.55
N LYS A 55 -24.07 -17.43 8.73
CA LYS A 55 -24.70 -17.75 10.03
C LYS A 55 -25.86 -16.82 10.38
N ALA A 56 -25.93 -15.65 9.74
CA ALA A 56 -26.99 -14.64 9.96
C ALA A 56 -28.17 -14.78 8.98
N LYS A 57 -28.11 -15.75 8.05
CA LYS A 57 -29.18 -16.11 7.12
C LYS A 57 -29.71 -17.48 7.49
#